data_AF-A0A7M7P103-F1
#
_entry.id   AF-A0A7M7P103-F1
#
_cell.length_a   1.000
_cell.length_b   1.000
_cell.length_c   1.000
_cell.angle_alpha   90.00
_cell.angle_beta   90.00
_cell.angle_gamma   90.00
#
_symmetry.space_group_name_H-M   'P 1'
#
loop_
_entity.id
_entity.type
_entity.pdbx_description
1 polymer ?
#
loop_
_entity_poly.entity_id
_entity_poly.type
_entity_poly.pdbx_seq_one_letter_code
_entity_poly.pdbx_strand_id
1 'polypeptide(L)'
;MFGGKKSTPIILLVILLLQDARRCSAGLPIPSGVTFLGIGYNIVEGNPEGGDMATGGVDPGLLVSRSIFVMTYDEGKITNDGKYQIPDEVNFELRDAAFTSSSATTFHGTSSYAKKLSAQVSVGGGYSGLFASVEFAASARYQKIESRTSSEGYIYYANETYQTMATRVT
;
A
#
# COMPACT_ATOMS: atom_id res chain seq x y z
N MET A 1 -67.82 -27.09 2.24
CA MET A 1 -67.58 -25.74 1.68
C MET A 1 -66.53 -25.06 2.55
N PHE A 2 -65.25 -25.11 2.16
CA PHE A 2 -64.16 -24.47 2.91
C PHE A 2 -64.03 -23.01 2.47
N GLY A 3 -64.34 -22.08 3.37
CA GLY A 3 -64.22 -20.64 3.16
C GLY A 3 -62.76 -20.17 3.23
N GLY A 4 -62.16 -19.94 2.07
CA GLY A 4 -60.83 -19.32 1.96
C GLY A 4 -60.91 -17.81 2.21
N LYS A 5 -60.44 -17.34 3.37
CA LYS A 5 -60.25 -15.92 3.64
C LYS A 5 -58.95 -15.41 2.97
N LYS A 6 -59.06 -14.19 2.44
CA LYS A 6 -58.12 -13.46 1.59
C LYS A 6 -56.81 -13.10 2.34
N SER A 7 -55.80 -13.96 2.30
CA SER A 7 -54.48 -13.73 2.94
C SER A 7 -53.41 -13.18 1.97
N THR A 8 -53.74 -13.11 0.69
CA THR A 8 -52.82 -12.75 -0.40
C THR A 8 -52.15 -11.37 -0.29
N PRO A 9 -52.82 -10.28 0.15
CA PRO A 9 -52.17 -8.96 0.18
C PRO A 9 -51.12 -8.84 1.30
N ILE A 10 -51.29 -9.57 2.41
CA ILE A 10 -50.34 -9.56 3.54
C ILE A 10 -49.05 -10.29 3.16
N ILE A 11 -49.18 -11.42 2.45
CA ILE A 11 -48.03 -12.20 1.99
C ILE A 11 -47.20 -11.39 0.97
N LEU A 12 -47.86 -10.68 0.06
CA LEU A 12 -47.18 -9.84 -0.93
C LEU A 12 -46.41 -8.68 -0.28
N LEU A 13 -47.00 -8.05 0.75
CA LEU A 13 -46.36 -6.96 1.50
C LEU A 13 -45.12 -7.44 2.27
N VAL A 14 -45.19 -8.62 2.89
CA VAL A 14 -44.04 -9.22 3.61
C VAL A 14 -42.90 -9.59 2.64
N ILE A 15 -43.22 -10.09 1.45
CA ILE A 15 -42.21 -10.40 0.42
C ILE A 15 -41.54 -9.12 -0.09
N LEU A 16 -42.30 -8.03 -0.30
CA LEU A 16 -41.73 -6.74 -0.70
C LEU A 16 -40.82 -6.15 0.38
N LEU A 17 -41.23 -6.19 1.65
CA LEU A 17 -40.41 -5.72 2.77
C LEU A 17 -39.13 -6.56 2.98
N LEU A 18 -39.18 -7.87 2.68
CA LEU A 18 -38.00 -8.75 2.70
C LEU A 18 -37.05 -8.51 1.51
N GLN A 19 -37.54 -7.98 0.39
CA GLN A 19 -36.71 -7.61 -0.77
C GLN A 19 -35.93 -6.31 -0.52
N ASP A 20 -36.52 -5.36 0.20
CA ASP A 20 -35.85 -4.09 0.56
C ASP A 20 -34.78 -4.30 1.65
N ALA A 21 -34.98 -5.25 2.56
CA ALA A 21 -34.00 -5.59 3.61
C ALA A 21 -32.68 -6.20 3.06
N ARG A 22 -32.66 -6.69 1.82
CA ARG A 22 -31.46 -7.27 1.20
C ARG A 22 -30.54 -6.23 0.54
N ARG A 23 -30.91 -4.95 0.49
CA ARG A 23 -30.14 -3.90 -0.20
C ARG A 23 -29.16 -3.13 0.69
N CYS A 24 -28.97 -3.53 1.93
CA CYS A 24 -27.96 -2.96 2.82
C CYS A 24 -26.96 -4.04 3.27
N SER A 25 -26.22 -4.62 2.33
CA SER A 25 -24.94 -5.24 2.64
C SER A 25 -23.88 -4.18 2.37
N ALA A 26 -23.30 -3.63 3.44
CA ALA A 26 -22.10 -2.80 3.29
C ALA A 26 -21.02 -3.70 2.67
N GLY A 27 -20.41 -3.27 1.57
CA GLY A 27 -19.28 -3.97 0.96
C GLY A 27 -18.16 -4.14 1.97
N LEU A 28 -17.41 -5.25 1.88
CA LEU A 28 -16.24 -5.46 2.72
C LEU A 28 -15.23 -4.33 2.49
N PRO A 29 -14.49 -3.89 3.53
CA PRO A 29 -13.47 -2.87 3.37
C PRO A 29 -12.33 -3.35 2.45
N ILE A 30 -11.65 -2.39 1.82
CA ILE A 30 -10.43 -2.64 1.06
C ILE A 30 -9.22 -2.50 2.01
N PRO A 31 -8.21 -3.39 1.97
CA PRO A 31 -7.02 -3.26 2.80
C PRO A 31 -6.27 -1.95 2.49
N SER A 32 -5.79 -1.24 3.51
CA SER A 32 -5.17 0.08 3.37
C SER A 32 -3.99 0.12 2.39
N GLY A 33 -3.17 -0.94 2.34
CA GLY A 33 -2.03 -1.05 1.43
C GLY A 33 -2.39 -1.20 -0.04
N VAL A 34 -3.60 -1.66 -0.37
CA VAL A 34 -4.04 -1.88 -1.76
C VAL A 34 -4.12 -0.57 -2.54
N THR A 35 -4.33 0.56 -1.86
CA THR A 35 -4.39 1.89 -2.49
C THR A 35 -3.07 2.33 -3.14
N PHE A 36 -1.94 1.71 -2.79
CA PHE A 36 -0.64 1.97 -3.39
C PHE A 36 -0.32 1.02 -4.55
N LEU A 37 -1.16 0.03 -4.84
CA LEU A 37 -0.93 -0.88 -5.95
C LEU A 37 -1.22 -0.17 -7.27
N GLY A 38 -0.29 -0.32 -8.19
CA GLY A 38 -0.42 0.22 -9.55
C GLY A 38 -0.34 1.73 -9.67
N ILE A 39 0.04 2.47 -8.62
CA ILE A 39 0.37 3.89 -8.74
C ILE A 39 1.77 4.08 -9.35
N GLY A 40 2.01 5.27 -9.90
CA GLY A 40 3.33 5.64 -10.38
C GLY A 40 4.32 5.86 -9.25
N TYR A 41 5.60 5.57 -9.52
CA TYR A 41 6.71 5.90 -8.63
C TYR A 41 7.76 6.74 -9.38
N ASN A 42 8.12 7.90 -8.85
CA ASN A 42 9.23 8.70 -9.36
C ASN A 42 10.53 8.32 -8.65
N ILE A 43 11.37 7.52 -9.32
CA ILE A 43 12.64 7.03 -8.77
C ILE A 43 13.66 8.15 -8.47
N VAL A 44 13.56 9.29 -9.15
CA VAL A 44 14.51 10.41 -8.97
C VAL A 44 14.13 11.23 -7.74
N GLU A 45 12.84 11.45 -7.52
CA GLU A 45 12.33 12.21 -6.38
C GLU A 45 12.11 11.37 -5.13
N GLY A 46 11.99 10.04 -5.30
CA GLY A 46 11.67 9.09 -4.26
C GLY A 46 12.63 9.07 -3.07
N ASN A 47 12.11 8.65 -1.93
CA ASN A 47 12.90 8.29 -0.76
C ASN A 47 12.11 7.30 0.12
N PRO A 48 12.44 6.00 0.07
CA PRO A 48 11.76 4.97 0.87
C PRO A 48 11.84 5.18 2.38
N GLU A 49 12.82 5.93 2.89
CA GLU A 49 12.90 6.32 4.30
C GLU A 49 11.97 7.49 4.67
N GLY A 50 11.17 7.95 3.70
CA GLY A 50 10.21 9.02 3.84
C GLY A 50 10.75 10.41 3.48
N GLY A 51 9.81 11.30 3.21
CA GLY A 51 10.04 12.72 2.96
C GLY A 51 9.90 13.57 4.21
N ASP A 52 9.24 14.72 4.05
CA ASP A 52 8.98 15.66 5.14
C ASP A 52 8.07 15.04 6.20
N MET A 53 8.43 15.22 7.48
CA MET A 53 7.60 14.80 8.61
C MET A 53 6.31 15.62 8.69
N ALA A 54 6.30 16.86 8.17
CA ALA A 54 5.09 17.67 8.04
C ALA A 54 4.06 17.04 7.08
N THR A 55 4.51 16.21 6.13
CA THR A 55 3.65 15.43 5.22
C THR A 55 3.47 13.98 5.69
N GLY A 56 3.72 13.70 6.97
CA GLY A 56 3.59 12.35 7.55
C GLY A 56 4.73 11.40 7.20
N GLY A 57 5.84 11.90 6.66
CA GLY A 57 6.99 11.08 6.28
C GLY A 57 6.72 10.17 5.08
N VAL A 58 5.71 10.48 4.25
CA VAL A 58 5.41 9.71 3.03
C VAL A 58 6.58 9.82 2.06
N ASP A 59 6.90 8.73 1.36
CA ASP A 59 7.89 8.73 0.29
C ASP A 59 7.45 9.71 -0.82
N PRO A 60 8.23 10.78 -1.11
CA PRO A 60 7.88 11.80 -2.10
C PRO A 60 7.75 11.26 -3.53
N GLY A 61 8.29 10.08 -3.82
CA GLY A 61 8.18 9.43 -5.12
C GLY A 61 6.83 8.76 -5.36
N LEU A 62 6.00 8.55 -4.34
CA LEU A 62 4.68 7.91 -4.48
C LEU A 62 3.68 8.87 -5.14
N LEU A 63 3.32 8.60 -6.39
CA LEU A 63 2.37 9.41 -7.15
C LEU A 63 0.94 8.92 -6.93
N VAL A 64 0.40 9.10 -5.72
CA VAL A 64 -0.91 8.56 -5.30
C VAL A 64 -2.10 9.00 -6.17
N SER A 65 -2.00 10.14 -6.85
CA SER A 65 -3.02 10.63 -7.78
C SER A 65 -2.84 10.12 -9.22
N ARG A 66 -1.82 9.31 -9.48
CA ARG A 66 -1.46 8.81 -10.81
C ARG A 66 -1.42 7.28 -10.81
N SER A 67 -2.58 6.69 -11.06
CA SER A 67 -2.70 5.25 -11.34
C SER A 67 -2.14 4.91 -12.72
N ILE A 68 -1.24 3.95 -12.78
CA ILE A 68 -0.71 3.33 -14.00
C ILE A 68 -1.52 2.08 -14.35
N PHE A 69 -1.92 1.31 -13.34
CA PHE A 69 -2.81 0.16 -13.48
C PHE A 69 -4.17 0.44 -12.85
N VAL A 70 -5.20 -0.20 -13.40
CA VAL A 70 -6.55 -0.22 -12.85
C VAL A 70 -6.69 -1.47 -11.98
N MET A 71 -7.35 -1.32 -10.84
CA MET A 71 -7.70 -2.42 -9.94
C MET A 71 -9.21 -2.64 -10.04
N THR A 72 -9.65 -3.79 -10.55
CA THR A 72 -11.08 -4.12 -10.65
C THR A 72 -11.52 -5.00 -9.48
N TYR A 73 -12.83 -5.07 -9.27
CA TYR A 73 -13.45 -5.77 -8.13
C TYR A 73 -14.69 -6.58 -8.56
N ASP A 74 -14.74 -6.95 -9.83
CA ASP A 74 -15.91 -7.52 -10.49
C ASP A 74 -16.06 -9.03 -10.18
N GLU A 75 -14.96 -9.72 -9.84
CA GLU A 75 -14.99 -11.15 -9.51
C GLU A 75 -15.37 -11.41 -8.05
N GLY A 76 -15.58 -10.37 -7.25
CA GLY A 76 -15.99 -10.49 -5.84
C GLY A 76 -14.94 -11.19 -4.97
N LYS A 77 -13.65 -11.06 -5.31
CA LYS A 77 -12.56 -11.68 -4.53
C LYS A 77 -12.51 -11.09 -3.13
N ILE A 78 -12.31 -11.99 -2.18
CA ILE A 78 -12.17 -11.66 -0.76
C ILE A 78 -10.96 -12.38 -0.19
N THR A 79 -10.41 -11.84 0.89
CA THR A 79 -9.37 -12.51 1.65
C THR A 79 -9.87 -13.83 2.26
N ASN A 80 -8.95 -14.76 2.56
CA ASN A 80 -9.28 -16.07 3.12
C ASN A 80 -10.02 -16.01 4.48
N ASP A 81 -9.86 -14.92 5.23
CA ASP A 81 -10.58 -14.65 6.48
C ASP A 81 -11.96 -14.00 6.28
N GLY A 82 -12.32 -13.71 5.03
CA GLY A 82 -13.58 -13.07 4.64
C GLY A 82 -13.74 -11.61 5.08
N LYS A 83 -12.67 -10.95 5.56
CA LYS A 83 -12.76 -9.60 6.13
C LYS A 83 -12.59 -8.47 5.12
N TYR A 84 -11.92 -8.72 4.01
CA TYR A 84 -11.57 -7.68 3.05
C TYR A 84 -11.93 -8.08 1.63
N GLN A 85 -12.31 -7.09 0.84
CA GLN A 85 -12.40 -7.22 -0.61
C GLN A 85 -11.02 -6.95 -1.23
N ILE A 86 -10.62 -7.76 -2.22
CA ILE A 86 -9.32 -7.64 -2.89
C ILE A 86 -9.51 -7.45 -4.40
N PRO A 87 -8.59 -6.74 -5.09
CA PRO A 87 -8.66 -6.58 -6.53
C PRO A 87 -8.57 -7.89 -7.29
N ASP A 88 -9.15 -7.93 -8.48
CA ASP A 88 -9.13 -9.11 -9.35
C ASP A 88 -7.70 -9.44 -9.83
N GLU A 89 -6.85 -8.43 -10.00
CA GLU A 89 -5.46 -8.58 -10.47
C GLU A 89 -4.46 -8.98 -9.38
N VAL A 90 -4.87 -9.01 -8.11
CA VAL A 90 -3.95 -9.13 -6.97
C VAL A 90 -4.19 -10.44 -6.22
N ASN A 91 -3.13 -11.24 -6.08
CA ASN A 91 -3.12 -12.32 -5.08
C ASN A 91 -2.72 -11.75 -3.73
N PHE A 92 -3.67 -11.68 -2.79
CA PHE A 92 -3.44 -11.11 -1.47
C PHE A 92 -3.23 -12.21 -0.44
N GLU A 93 -2.05 -12.26 0.16
CA GLU A 93 -1.75 -13.22 1.24
C GLU A 93 -1.80 -12.53 2.60
N LEU A 94 -2.77 -12.93 3.42
CA LEU A 94 -2.81 -12.52 4.82
C LEU A 94 -1.68 -13.19 5.61
N ARG A 95 -1.12 -12.43 6.55
CA ARG A 95 -0.14 -12.90 7.53
C ARG A 95 -0.69 -12.63 8.92
N ASP A 96 -0.89 -13.70 9.69
CA ASP A 96 -1.44 -13.64 11.05
C ASP A 96 -0.39 -13.20 12.09
N ALA A 97 0.89 -13.25 11.73
CA ALA A 97 2.00 -12.86 12.59
C ALA A 97 2.71 -11.62 12.05
N ALA A 98 3.03 -10.69 12.96
CA ALA A 98 3.90 -9.57 12.66
C ALA A 98 5.33 -10.09 12.57
N PHE A 99 5.95 -9.93 11.41
CA PHE A 99 7.37 -10.16 11.23
C PHE A 99 8.09 -8.83 11.49
N THR A 100 9.07 -8.84 12.38
CA THR A 100 9.91 -7.68 12.65
C THR A 100 11.33 -8.01 12.25
N SER A 101 11.97 -7.12 11.50
CA SER A 101 13.37 -7.21 11.16
C SER A 101 14.04 -5.87 11.39
N SER A 102 15.27 -5.93 11.89
CA SER A 102 16.09 -4.75 12.11
C SER A 102 17.42 -4.89 11.39
N SER A 103 17.89 -3.79 10.83
CA SER A 103 19.20 -3.69 10.19
C SER A 103 19.94 -2.48 10.74
N ALA A 104 21.26 -2.61 10.84
CA ALA A 104 22.16 -1.51 11.14
C ALA A 104 23.13 -1.35 9.98
N THR A 105 23.30 -0.14 9.48
CA THR A 105 24.19 0.13 8.35
C THR A 105 24.88 1.47 8.51
N THR A 106 26.18 1.47 8.26
CA THR A 106 26.98 2.69 8.15
C THR A 106 27.14 3.06 6.68
N PHE A 107 26.93 4.33 6.35
CA PHE A 107 27.10 4.82 4.98
C PHE A 107 27.74 6.22 4.97
N HIS A 108 28.39 6.55 3.85
CA HIS A 108 29.06 7.82 3.63
C HIS A 108 28.91 8.27 2.18
N GLY A 109 28.50 9.52 1.99
CA GLY A 109 28.23 10.09 0.69
C GLY A 109 26.93 9.59 0.06
N THR A 110 26.56 10.23 -1.03
CA THR A 110 25.30 10.00 -1.74
C THR A 110 25.24 8.65 -2.46
N SER A 111 26.37 8.17 -3.00
CA SER A 111 26.42 6.88 -3.70
C SER A 111 26.07 5.70 -2.79
N SER A 112 26.65 5.65 -1.58
CA SER A 112 26.33 4.58 -0.63
C SER A 112 24.94 4.73 -0.01
N TYR A 113 24.45 5.97 0.10
CA TYR A 113 23.07 6.25 0.50
C TYR A 113 22.06 5.77 -0.54
N ALA A 114 22.26 6.10 -1.83
CA ALA A 114 21.41 5.64 -2.93
C ALA A 114 21.36 4.11 -2.95
N LYS A 115 22.53 3.44 -2.88
CA LYS A 115 22.61 1.97 -2.84
C LYS A 115 21.82 1.35 -1.68
N LYS A 116 21.81 2.01 -0.52
CA LYS A 116 21.01 1.58 0.63
C LYS A 116 19.51 1.67 0.31
N LEU A 117 19.06 2.79 -0.27
CA LEU A 117 17.66 2.99 -0.66
C LEU A 117 17.23 2.03 -1.79
N SER A 118 18.10 1.76 -2.77
CA SER A 118 17.79 0.83 -3.87
C SER A 118 17.57 -0.61 -3.38
N ALA A 119 18.06 -0.98 -2.19
CA ALA A 119 17.74 -2.28 -1.58
C ALA A 119 16.27 -2.39 -1.15
N GLN A 120 15.56 -1.26 -1.03
CA GLN A 120 14.15 -1.17 -0.66
C GLN A 120 13.22 -1.00 -1.87
N VAL A 121 13.77 -0.73 -3.06
CA VAL A 121 13.02 -0.51 -4.31
C VAL A 121 13.53 -1.44 -5.39
N SER A 122 12.68 -2.35 -5.88
CA SER A 122 13.04 -3.26 -6.96
C SER A 122 12.63 -2.71 -8.32
N VAL A 123 13.60 -2.45 -9.19
CA VAL A 123 13.38 -2.06 -10.60
C VAL A 123 13.55 -3.29 -11.48
N GLY A 124 12.45 -3.79 -12.06
CA GLY A 124 12.44 -4.93 -12.97
C GLY A 124 12.78 -4.58 -14.43
N GLY A 125 12.85 -5.58 -15.30
CA GLY A 125 12.82 -5.40 -16.76
C GLY A 125 14.09 -4.85 -17.42
N GLY A 126 15.24 -4.89 -16.75
CA GLY A 126 16.52 -4.40 -17.31
C GLY A 126 16.73 -2.89 -17.22
N TYR A 127 15.79 -2.15 -16.61
CA TYR A 127 15.85 -0.70 -16.45
C TYR A 127 16.70 -0.24 -15.25
N SER A 128 17.19 -1.16 -14.42
CA SER A 128 17.96 -0.83 -13.21
C SER A 128 19.21 0.00 -13.50
N GLY A 129 19.82 -0.16 -14.68
CA GLY A 129 20.99 0.63 -15.08
C GLY A 129 20.66 2.04 -15.59
N LEU A 130 19.42 2.31 -15.99
CA LEU A 130 19.05 3.58 -16.63
C LEU A 130 19.01 4.74 -15.64
N PHE A 131 18.60 4.47 -14.40
CA PHE A 131 18.41 5.49 -13.37
C PHE A 131 19.47 5.46 -12.27
N ALA A 132 20.36 4.46 -12.26
CA ALA A 132 21.33 4.21 -11.18
C ALA A 132 22.15 5.44 -10.73
N SER A 133 22.42 6.39 -11.64
CA SER A 133 23.18 7.62 -11.33
C SER A 133 22.34 8.73 -10.70
N VAL A 134 21.01 8.69 -10.85
CA VAL A 134 20.07 9.73 -10.43
C VAL A 134 19.02 9.25 -9.43
N GLU A 135 19.05 7.97 -9.02
CA GLU A 135 18.11 7.43 -8.05
C GLU A 135 18.12 8.27 -6.77
N PHE A 136 16.93 8.70 -6.36
CA PHE A 136 16.64 9.45 -5.15
C PHE A 136 17.31 10.83 -5.03
N ALA A 137 18.04 11.27 -6.06
CA ALA A 137 18.91 12.45 -6.02
C ALA A 137 18.15 13.76 -5.80
N ALA A 138 16.88 13.83 -6.22
CA ALA A 138 16.05 15.01 -6.04
C ALA A 138 15.35 15.04 -4.65
N SER A 139 15.45 13.99 -3.84
CA SER A 139 14.84 13.97 -2.51
C SER A 139 15.55 14.89 -1.52
N ALA A 140 14.79 15.57 -0.66
CA ALA A 140 15.33 16.52 0.33
C ALA A 140 16.38 15.87 1.26
N ARG A 141 16.16 14.59 1.62
CA ARG A 141 17.06 13.86 2.51
C ARG A 141 18.36 13.45 1.82
N TYR A 142 18.32 13.13 0.52
CA TYR A 142 19.53 12.92 -0.29
C TYR A 142 20.37 14.20 -0.34
N GLN A 143 19.77 15.34 -0.67
CA GLN A 143 20.46 16.63 -0.72
C GLN A 143 21.09 17.00 0.65
N LYS A 144 20.39 16.69 1.75
CA LYS A 144 20.95 16.89 3.11
C LYS A 144 22.17 16.00 3.39
N ILE A 145 22.14 14.74 2.95
CA ILE A 145 23.26 13.81 3.09
C ILE A 145 24.44 14.28 2.23
N GLU A 146 24.19 14.69 0.99
CA GLU A 146 25.19 15.26 0.09
C GLU A 146 25.89 16.45 0.75
N SER A 147 25.13 17.45 1.19
CA SER A 147 25.66 18.66 1.82
C SER A 147 26.54 18.33 3.04
N ARG A 148 26.05 17.49 3.96
CA ARG A 148 26.77 17.18 5.21
C ARG A 148 27.97 16.27 5.03
N THR A 149 27.92 15.33 4.09
CA THR A 149 29.07 14.46 3.80
C THR A 149 30.16 15.21 3.04
N SER A 150 29.78 16.03 2.05
CA SER A 150 30.73 16.78 1.23
C SER A 150 31.37 17.96 1.97
N SER A 151 30.59 18.69 2.78
CA SER A 151 31.06 19.92 3.43
C SER A 151 31.66 19.66 4.80
N GLU A 152 31.16 18.67 5.54
CA GLU A 152 31.50 18.47 6.95
C GLU A 152 32.10 17.08 7.24
N GLY A 153 32.22 16.19 6.24
CA GLY A 153 32.87 14.88 6.40
C GLY A 153 32.06 13.87 7.22
N TYR A 154 30.74 14.06 7.36
CA TYR A 154 29.92 13.20 8.21
C TYR A 154 29.88 11.75 7.70
N ILE A 155 29.87 10.82 8.64
CA ILE A 155 29.55 9.41 8.43
C ILE A 155 28.22 9.15 9.12
N TYR A 156 27.30 8.48 8.44
CA TYR A 156 25.98 8.17 8.97
C TYR A 156 25.91 6.73 9.45
N TYR A 157 25.25 6.54 10.58
CA TYR A 157 24.80 5.25 11.08
C TYR A 157 23.27 5.24 11.07
N ALA A 158 22.68 4.27 10.38
CA ALA A 158 21.25 4.06 10.33
C ALA A 158 20.88 2.75 11.01
N ASN A 159 19.87 2.81 11.89
CA ASN A 159 19.19 1.66 12.44
C ASN A 159 17.77 1.68 11.89
N GLU A 160 17.39 0.64 11.16
CA GLU A 160 16.10 0.53 10.51
C GLU A 160 15.37 -0.66 11.10
N THR A 161 14.10 -0.48 11.42
CA THR A 161 13.22 -1.56 11.84
C THR A 161 11.98 -1.50 10.97
N TYR A 162 11.71 -2.57 10.24
CA TYR A 162 10.44 -2.74 9.55
C TYR A 162 9.63 -3.85 10.22
N GLN A 163 8.32 -3.63 10.26
CA GLN A 163 7.36 -4.57 10.84
C GLN A 163 6.23 -4.79 9.84
N THR A 164 5.95 -6.05 9.51
CA THR A 164 4.74 -6.37 8.76
C THR A 164 3.54 -6.19 9.67
N MET A 165 2.47 -5.57 9.14
CA MET A 165 1.23 -5.45 9.89
C MET A 165 0.56 -6.83 9.98
N ALA A 166 0.44 -7.36 11.20
CA ALA A 166 -0.36 -8.56 11.43
C ALA A 166 -1.84 -8.21 11.23
N THR A 167 -2.55 -9.00 10.43
CA THR A 167 -3.99 -8.84 10.34
C THR A 167 -4.60 -9.65 11.47
N ARG A 168 -5.12 -8.96 12.51
CA ARG A 168 -5.68 -9.66 13.67
C ARG A 168 -6.99 -10.34 13.27
N VAL A 169 -6.98 -11.67 13.13
CA VAL A 169 -8.19 -12.48 12.98
C VAL A 169 -8.83 -12.65 14.35
N THR A 170 -9.61 -11.66 14.82
CA THR A 170 -10.61 -11.83 15.88
C THR A 170 -11.96 -12.20 15.30
#